data_AF-A0A7C5UXR6-F1
#
_entry.id   AF-A0A7C5UXR6-F1
#
_cell.length_a   1.000
_cell.length_b   1.000
_cell.length_c   1.000
_cell.angle_alpha   90.00
_cell.angle_beta   90.00
_cell.angle_gamma   90.00
#
_symmetry.space_group_name_H-M   'P 1'
#
loop_
_entity.id
_entity.type
_entity.pdbx_description
1 polymer ?
#
loop_
_entity_poly.entity_id
_entity_poly.type
_entity_poly.pdbx_seq_one_letter_code
_entity_poly.pdbx_strand_id
1 'polypeptide(L)'
;MLKAHLIQFVLLLAAGSAVVAPGALCATLSPTTQASGPSGAACINCHAKISPQIVSDWRLSKHSQRGVTCDVCHGDQHKTSADYAKAQIPTPDTCGACHSTQVEEFKRGKHALAWAAMKAMPTFHYQPMAMTEGMKGCGACHQIGLKSPQEIAELRKEGNNFGIASCDACHTRHTFSVAEARQPQACETCHMGFDHPQWEMYESSKMGVRYQLKQLGVLPKTAAAPTCQACHMQNGNHEVRTAWGFLGVRLPLPPQDKPWQADQTTILEALGVLDPQGKPTPRLGVVKALDVARFTQQDWQRERDKMLKTCTECHSADFAQEQLQLGDNMIRQSDHLMAEAIRTVADLYRDGILQKPKNYAYPFPDVLTFHNAPTVIEQKLVVMMMEHRMRTFQGTFHSSPDYAMWYGWSEMERDLTEIKSLAAEMRREHRPASSLPQR
;
A
#
# COMPACT_ATOMS: atom_id res chain seq x y z
N MET A 1 -33.53 -8.43 -58.32
CA MET A 1 -34.63 -9.26 -58.88
C MET A 1 -35.25 -9.99 -57.69
N LEU A 2 -36.16 -9.40 -56.93
CA LEU A 2 -37.61 -9.21 -57.18
C LEU A 2 -38.36 -10.49 -57.56
N LYS A 3 -39.42 -10.75 -56.77
CA LYS A 3 -40.61 -11.63 -56.94
C LYS A 3 -40.55 -12.96 -56.19
N ALA A 4 -41.63 -13.53 -55.64
CA ALA A 4 -43.00 -13.12 -55.24
C ALA A 4 -43.68 -14.42 -54.74
N HIS A 5 -44.27 -14.45 -53.54
CA HIS A 5 -45.72 -14.57 -53.24
C HIS A 5 -46.48 -15.81 -53.75
N LEU A 6 -47.02 -16.62 -52.81
CA LEU A 6 -48.45 -16.99 -52.60
C LEU A 6 -48.50 -18.10 -51.52
N ILE A 7 -49.00 -17.86 -50.30
CA ILE A 7 -50.39 -17.93 -49.82
C ILE A 7 -51.09 -19.26 -50.15
N GLN A 8 -51.34 -20.07 -49.10
CA GLN A 8 -52.61 -20.78 -48.98
C GLN A 8 -53.04 -20.91 -47.51
N PHE A 9 -54.24 -20.39 -47.26
CA PHE A 9 -55.02 -20.43 -46.02
C PHE A 9 -55.53 -21.85 -45.74
N VAL A 10 -55.46 -22.29 -44.48
CA VAL A 10 -56.49 -23.16 -43.88
C VAL A 10 -56.73 -22.71 -42.44
N LEU A 11 -57.98 -22.36 -42.14
CA LEU A 11 -58.50 -21.95 -40.85
C LEU A 11 -58.98 -23.16 -40.01
N LEU A 12 -58.98 -22.94 -38.69
CA LEU A 12 -59.84 -23.53 -37.64
C LEU A 12 -59.60 -24.98 -37.21
N LEU A 13 -59.14 -25.14 -35.97
CA LEU A 13 -60.01 -25.60 -34.87
C LEU A 13 -59.37 -25.32 -33.50
N ALA A 14 -60.15 -24.67 -32.65
CA ALA A 14 -59.83 -24.35 -31.28
C ALA A 14 -59.96 -25.57 -30.38
N ALA A 15 -58.96 -25.81 -29.54
CA ALA A 15 -59.10 -26.56 -28.30
C ALA A 15 -58.18 -25.92 -27.26
N GLY A 16 -58.78 -25.38 -26.21
CA GLY A 16 -58.09 -24.71 -25.13
C GLY A 16 -57.22 -25.66 -24.33
N SER A 17 -55.97 -25.27 -24.14
CA SER A 17 -55.08 -25.82 -23.12
C SER A 17 -54.44 -24.63 -22.43
N ALA A 18 -54.75 -24.49 -21.14
CA ALA A 18 -54.26 -23.41 -20.28
C ALA A 18 -52.72 -23.39 -20.29
N VAL A 19 -52.16 -22.27 -20.74
CA VAL A 19 -50.74 -21.96 -20.58
C VAL A 19 -50.53 -21.53 -19.13
N VAL A 20 -49.97 -22.41 -18.32
CA VAL A 20 -49.38 -22.06 -17.03
C VAL A 20 -48.11 -21.28 -17.31
N ALA A 21 -48.16 -19.96 -17.14
CA ALA A 21 -46.96 -19.15 -17.07
C ALA A 21 -46.10 -19.61 -15.87
N PRO A 22 -44.77 -19.72 -16.00
CA PRO A 22 -43.92 -19.95 -14.85
C PRO A 22 -43.91 -18.66 -14.03
N GLY A 23 -44.82 -18.58 -13.07
CA GLY A 23 -44.77 -17.60 -12.00
C GLY A 23 -43.44 -17.75 -11.30
N ALA A 24 -42.64 -16.70 -11.34
CA ALA A 24 -41.48 -16.55 -10.49
C ALA A 24 -41.93 -16.77 -9.04
N LEU A 25 -41.53 -17.91 -8.45
CA LEU A 25 -41.51 -18.05 -7.02
C LEU A 25 -40.51 -17.01 -6.50
N CYS A 26 -41.04 -15.85 -6.15
CA CYS A 26 -40.40 -14.93 -5.23
C CYS A 26 -40.36 -15.66 -3.88
N ALA A 27 -39.38 -16.55 -3.73
CA ALA A 27 -39.01 -17.10 -2.45
C ALA A 27 -38.57 -15.92 -1.60
N THR A 28 -39.49 -15.44 -0.77
CA THR A 28 -39.17 -14.58 0.37
C THR A 28 -38.22 -15.38 1.25
N LEU A 29 -36.91 -15.24 1.00
CA LEU A 29 -35.89 -15.55 1.97
C LEU A 29 -36.12 -14.57 3.13
N SER A 30 -36.97 -14.99 4.07
CA SER A 30 -36.96 -14.44 5.41
C SER A 30 -35.51 -14.45 5.87
N PRO A 31 -34.97 -13.34 6.40
CA PRO A 31 -33.69 -13.39 7.05
C PRO A 31 -33.86 -14.35 8.21
N THR A 32 -33.27 -15.54 8.11
CA THR A 32 -33.07 -16.40 9.27
C THR A 32 -32.21 -15.59 10.23
N THR A 33 -32.87 -14.93 11.18
CA THR A 33 -32.25 -14.53 12.44
C THR A 33 -31.69 -15.81 13.02
N GLN A 34 -30.39 -16.03 12.84
CA GLN A 34 -29.65 -16.93 13.72
C GLN A 34 -29.87 -16.36 15.12
N ALA A 35 -30.68 -17.08 15.89
CA ALA A 35 -30.83 -16.79 17.30
C ALA A 35 -29.42 -16.83 17.90
N SER A 36 -29.00 -15.72 18.50
CA SER A 36 -27.78 -15.63 19.29
C SER A 36 -27.74 -16.82 20.25
N GLY A 37 -26.78 -17.72 20.07
CA GLY A 37 -26.59 -18.84 20.98
C GLY A 37 -26.37 -18.34 22.41
N PRO A 38 -26.57 -19.20 23.44
CA PRO A 38 -26.39 -18.83 24.85
C PRO A 38 -25.00 -18.25 25.18
N SER A 39 -24.00 -18.51 24.33
CA SER A 39 -22.64 -17.97 24.43
C SER A 39 -22.58 -16.44 24.22
N GLY A 40 -23.18 -15.92 23.14
CA GLY A 40 -23.07 -14.50 22.79
C GLY A 40 -23.63 -13.54 23.84
N ALA A 41 -24.78 -13.86 24.43
CA ALA A 41 -25.36 -13.06 25.51
C ALA A 41 -24.48 -13.07 26.78
N ALA A 42 -23.85 -14.20 27.09
CA ALA A 42 -22.93 -14.31 28.22
C ALA A 42 -21.68 -13.43 28.01
N CYS A 43 -21.11 -13.43 26.79
CA CYS A 43 -20.00 -12.55 26.41
C CYS A 43 -20.38 -11.08 26.62
N ILE A 44 -21.51 -10.64 26.06
CA ILE A 44 -21.98 -9.25 26.12
C ILE A 44 -22.22 -8.83 27.58
N ASN A 45 -22.90 -9.65 28.38
CA ASN A 45 -23.24 -9.32 29.76
C ASN A 45 -22.01 -9.19 30.67
N CYS A 46 -20.99 -10.06 30.47
CA CYS A 46 -19.74 -9.99 31.21
C CYS A 46 -18.90 -8.79 30.74
N HIS A 47 -18.66 -8.66 29.43
CA HIS A 47 -17.84 -7.60 28.86
C HIS A 47 -18.45 -6.21 28.99
N ALA A 48 -19.77 -6.08 29.17
CA ALA A 48 -20.40 -4.81 29.52
C ALA A 48 -19.92 -4.27 30.88
N LYS A 49 -19.39 -5.14 31.75
CA LYS A 49 -18.85 -4.76 33.06
C LYS A 49 -17.33 -4.59 33.02
N ILE A 50 -16.61 -5.50 32.37
CA ILE A 50 -15.13 -5.52 32.40
C ILE A 50 -14.47 -4.73 31.26
N SER A 51 -15.15 -4.57 30.12
CA SER A 51 -14.66 -3.82 28.96
C SER A 51 -15.82 -3.05 28.29
N PRO A 52 -16.47 -2.13 29.02
CA PRO A 52 -17.73 -1.50 28.61
C PRO A 52 -17.64 -0.80 27.24
N GLN A 53 -16.48 -0.22 26.91
CA GLN A 53 -16.28 0.49 25.65
C GLN A 53 -16.25 -0.45 24.44
N ILE A 54 -15.70 -1.66 24.57
CA ILE A 54 -15.74 -2.67 23.50
C ILE A 54 -17.20 -3.06 23.19
N VAL A 55 -18.01 -3.27 24.24
CA VAL A 55 -19.43 -3.59 24.05
C VAL A 55 -20.20 -2.38 23.50
N SER A 56 -19.84 -1.16 23.91
CA SER A 56 -20.40 0.06 23.36
C SER A 56 -20.16 0.17 21.85
N ASP A 57 -18.91 0.00 21.41
CA ASP A 57 -18.53 0.03 20.00
C ASP A 57 -19.23 -1.06 19.19
N TRP A 58 -19.30 -2.28 19.72
CA TRP A 58 -20.05 -3.36 19.09
C TRP A 58 -21.54 -3.00 18.95
N ARG A 59 -22.17 -2.41 19.97
CA ARG A 59 -23.58 -1.95 19.88
C ARG A 59 -23.78 -0.86 18.82
N LEU A 60 -22.78 -0.03 18.56
CA LEU A 60 -22.82 0.97 17.48
C LEU A 60 -22.65 0.34 16.09
N SER A 61 -22.03 -0.84 16.00
CA SER A 61 -21.75 -1.51 14.73
C SER A 61 -23.01 -2.02 14.03
N LYS A 62 -22.92 -2.19 12.70
CA LYS A 62 -23.93 -2.94 11.94
C LYS A 62 -23.94 -4.43 12.28
N HIS A 63 -22.85 -4.98 12.82
CA HIS A 63 -22.77 -6.38 13.22
C HIS A 63 -23.76 -6.69 14.35
N SER A 64 -23.83 -5.86 15.40
CA SER A 64 -24.81 -6.06 16.48
C SER A 64 -26.26 -5.96 15.98
N GLN A 65 -26.54 -4.98 15.10
CA GLN A 65 -27.85 -4.79 14.48
C GLN A 65 -28.27 -5.97 13.60
N ARG A 66 -27.31 -6.80 13.16
CA ARG A 66 -27.52 -8.01 12.35
C ARG A 66 -27.36 -9.29 13.15
N GLY A 67 -27.24 -9.22 14.48
CA GLY A 67 -27.15 -10.38 15.36
C GLY A 67 -25.79 -11.09 15.34
N VAL A 68 -24.74 -10.48 14.79
CA VAL A 68 -23.38 -11.02 14.86
C VAL A 68 -22.81 -10.73 16.25
N THR A 69 -22.79 -11.76 17.09
CA THR A 69 -22.32 -11.69 18.49
C THR A 69 -20.82 -11.94 18.60
N CYS A 70 -20.25 -11.71 19.79
CA CYS A 70 -18.81 -11.78 20.05
C CYS A 70 -18.20 -13.15 19.67
N ASP A 71 -18.90 -14.22 19.98
CA ASP A 71 -18.51 -15.62 19.76
C ASP A 71 -18.45 -16.01 18.29
N VAL A 72 -19.19 -15.31 17.40
CA VAL A 72 -19.10 -15.53 15.95
C VAL A 72 -17.69 -15.21 15.43
N CYS A 73 -17.04 -14.20 15.99
CA CYS A 73 -15.70 -13.77 15.59
C CYS A 73 -14.60 -14.38 16.49
N HIS A 74 -14.86 -14.47 17.80
CA HIS A 74 -13.85 -14.86 18.79
C HIS A 74 -13.97 -16.31 19.28
N GLY A 75 -14.94 -17.07 18.79
CA GLY A 75 -15.25 -18.41 19.28
C GLY A 75 -15.90 -18.41 20.67
N ASP A 76 -16.20 -19.61 21.18
CA ASP A 76 -16.99 -19.86 22.39
C ASP A 76 -16.20 -20.58 23.51
N GLN A 77 -14.88 -20.74 23.33
CA GLN A 77 -14.03 -21.53 24.21
C GLN A 77 -13.57 -20.76 25.47
N HIS A 78 -13.60 -19.43 25.42
CA HIS A 78 -13.36 -18.57 26.58
C HIS A 78 -14.66 -18.38 27.37
N LYS A 79 -14.65 -18.75 28.65
CA LYS A 79 -15.83 -18.74 29.53
C LYS A 79 -15.60 -18.06 30.88
N THR A 80 -14.34 -17.88 31.28
CA THR A 80 -13.96 -17.35 32.60
C THR A 80 -12.76 -16.42 32.47
N SER A 81 -12.53 -15.50 33.42
CA SER A 81 -11.36 -14.61 33.39
C SER A 81 -10.01 -15.34 33.34
N ALA A 82 -9.95 -16.60 33.76
CA ALA A 82 -8.74 -17.42 33.75
C ALA A 82 -8.42 -18.04 32.37
N ASP A 83 -9.38 -18.12 31.46
CA ASP A 83 -9.20 -18.78 30.16
C ASP A 83 -9.32 -17.83 28.95
N TYR A 84 -9.02 -16.54 29.16
CA TYR A 84 -9.00 -15.50 28.13
C TYR A 84 -8.17 -15.88 26.89
N ALA A 85 -7.09 -16.65 27.07
CA ALA A 85 -6.23 -17.11 25.98
C ALA A 85 -6.91 -18.10 25.01
N LYS A 86 -8.09 -18.64 25.36
CA LYS A 86 -8.90 -19.49 24.48
C LYS A 86 -9.76 -18.70 23.50
N ALA A 87 -9.89 -17.38 23.67
CA ALA A 87 -10.54 -16.53 22.69
C ALA A 87 -9.71 -16.49 21.40
N GLN A 88 -10.38 -16.59 20.27
CA GLN A 88 -9.76 -16.48 18.96
C GLN A 88 -9.60 -15.01 18.59
N ILE A 89 -8.53 -14.68 17.86
CA ILE A 89 -8.39 -13.40 17.19
C ILE A 89 -8.79 -13.60 15.73
N PRO A 90 -9.79 -12.86 15.22
CA PRO A 90 -10.26 -13.00 13.85
C PRO A 90 -9.14 -12.74 12.84
N THR A 91 -9.08 -13.59 11.81
CA THR A 91 -8.25 -13.38 10.62
C THR A 91 -9.14 -12.98 9.44
N PRO A 92 -8.57 -12.55 8.30
CA PRO A 92 -9.36 -12.35 7.08
C PRO A 92 -10.25 -13.52 6.69
N ASP A 93 -9.85 -14.76 7.01
CA ASP A 93 -10.67 -15.95 6.72
C ASP A 93 -11.93 -16.02 7.61
N THR A 94 -11.85 -15.56 8.87
CA THR A 94 -13.04 -15.37 9.72
C THR A 94 -14.02 -14.40 9.07
N CYS A 95 -13.51 -13.27 8.54
CA CYS A 95 -14.33 -12.29 7.84
C CYS A 95 -14.90 -12.84 6.52
N GLY A 96 -14.10 -13.64 5.80
CA GLY A 96 -14.41 -14.18 4.47
C GLY A 96 -15.60 -15.13 4.43
N ALA A 97 -15.99 -15.71 5.57
CA ALA A 97 -17.22 -16.50 5.70
C ALA A 97 -18.48 -15.70 5.33
N CYS A 98 -18.46 -14.37 5.55
CA CYS A 98 -19.56 -13.46 5.22
C CYS A 98 -19.18 -12.40 4.16
N HIS A 99 -17.90 -12.02 4.08
CA HIS A 99 -17.36 -10.94 3.25
C HIS A 99 -16.35 -11.44 2.22
N SER A 100 -16.67 -12.55 1.56
CA SER A 100 -15.76 -13.23 0.62
C SER A 100 -15.25 -12.31 -0.48
N THR A 101 -16.10 -11.47 -1.07
CA THR A 101 -15.69 -10.52 -2.12
C THR A 101 -14.59 -9.57 -1.65
N GLN A 102 -14.77 -8.90 -0.51
CA GLN A 102 -13.80 -7.94 0.02
C GLN A 102 -12.50 -8.62 0.42
N VAL A 103 -12.58 -9.83 1.00
CA VAL A 103 -11.40 -10.60 1.41
C VAL A 103 -10.61 -11.06 0.20
N GLU A 104 -11.25 -11.53 -0.86
CA GLU A 104 -10.56 -11.94 -2.08
C GLU A 104 -9.92 -10.76 -2.82
N GLU A 105 -10.58 -9.59 -2.85
CA GLU A 105 -9.96 -8.36 -3.34
C GLU A 105 -8.74 -7.95 -2.50
N PHE A 106 -8.88 -7.94 -1.18
CA PHE A 106 -7.79 -7.62 -0.25
C PHE A 106 -6.60 -8.54 -0.45
N LYS A 107 -6.82 -9.87 -0.54
CA LYS A 107 -5.77 -10.89 -0.75
C LYS A 107 -4.99 -10.68 -2.05
N ARG A 108 -5.61 -10.11 -3.09
CA ARG A 108 -4.92 -9.72 -4.34
C ARG A 108 -4.21 -8.36 -4.22
N GLY A 109 -4.61 -7.51 -3.27
CA GLY A 109 -4.05 -6.18 -3.06
C GLY A 109 -2.68 -6.19 -2.37
N LYS A 110 -1.99 -5.05 -2.41
CA LYS A 110 -0.65 -4.92 -1.80
C LYS A 110 -0.68 -5.01 -0.27
N HIS A 111 -1.75 -4.55 0.36
CA HIS A 111 -1.86 -4.60 1.83
C HIS A 111 -1.80 -6.02 2.38
N ALA A 112 -2.32 -7.03 1.66
CA ALA A 112 -2.20 -8.42 2.08
C ALA A 112 -0.74 -8.92 2.14
N LEU A 113 0.16 -8.31 1.38
CA LEU A 113 1.58 -8.67 1.30
C LEU A 113 2.46 -7.85 2.27
N ALA A 114 1.89 -6.88 2.99
CA ALA A 114 2.65 -5.91 3.79
C ALA A 114 3.56 -6.57 4.85
N TRP A 115 3.06 -7.60 5.53
CA TRP A 115 3.82 -8.32 6.57
C TRP A 115 5.03 -9.05 5.99
N ALA A 116 4.82 -9.79 4.89
CA ALA A 116 5.89 -10.49 4.19
C ALA A 116 6.92 -9.51 3.60
N ALA A 117 6.46 -8.36 3.08
CA ALA A 117 7.35 -7.32 2.57
C ALA A 117 8.21 -6.68 3.66
N MET A 118 7.66 -6.41 4.84
CA MET A 118 8.43 -5.93 6.00
C MET A 118 9.53 -6.93 6.38
N LYS A 119 9.19 -8.21 6.54
CA LYS A 119 10.15 -9.25 6.92
C LYS A 119 11.22 -9.51 5.86
N ALA A 120 10.94 -9.17 4.60
CA ALA A 120 11.91 -9.31 3.51
C ALA A 120 12.96 -8.19 3.47
N MET A 121 12.80 -7.12 4.26
CA MET A 121 13.76 -6.01 4.26
C MET A 121 15.11 -6.44 4.88
N PRO A 122 16.26 -6.16 4.23
CA PRO A 122 17.57 -6.69 4.65
C PRO A 122 17.96 -6.39 6.09
N THR A 123 17.54 -5.24 6.62
CA THR A 123 17.92 -4.74 7.94
C THR A 123 16.77 -4.77 8.95
N PHE A 124 15.63 -5.38 8.61
CA PHE A 124 14.47 -5.46 9.52
C PHE A 124 14.85 -6.08 10.87
N HIS A 125 15.66 -7.13 10.86
CA HIS A 125 16.10 -7.84 12.07
C HIS A 125 17.16 -7.09 12.89
N TYR A 126 17.60 -5.90 12.48
CA TYR A 126 18.56 -5.08 13.23
C TYR A 126 17.86 -4.05 14.13
N GLN A 127 16.54 -4.02 14.12
CA GLN A 127 15.77 -3.13 14.97
C GLN A 127 15.90 -3.51 16.46
N PRO A 128 15.97 -2.51 17.37
CA PRO A 128 15.87 -2.75 18.80
C PRO A 128 14.67 -3.63 19.15
N MET A 129 14.88 -4.60 20.04
CA MET A 129 13.82 -5.50 20.52
C MET A 129 12.63 -4.72 21.07
N ALA A 130 12.86 -3.62 21.78
CA ALA A 130 11.79 -2.76 22.29
C ALA A 130 10.87 -2.13 21.21
N MET A 131 11.30 -2.07 19.94
CA MET A 131 10.45 -1.63 18.81
C MET A 131 9.73 -2.80 18.13
N THR A 132 10.36 -3.98 18.09
CA THR A 132 9.79 -5.18 17.45
C THR A 132 8.83 -5.91 18.39
N GLU A 133 9.22 -6.08 19.65
CA GLU A 133 8.41 -6.61 20.74
C GLU A 133 7.30 -5.61 21.11
N GLY A 134 6.06 -5.92 20.71
CA GLY A 134 4.90 -5.08 20.96
C GLY A 134 4.37 -4.32 19.75
N MET A 135 4.87 -4.60 18.53
CA MET A 135 4.41 -3.94 17.30
C MET A 135 4.50 -2.41 17.39
N LYS A 136 5.63 -1.88 17.87
CA LYS A 136 5.86 -0.43 18.05
C LYS A 136 6.67 0.21 16.92
N GLY A 137 7.36 -0.59 16.12
CA GLY A 137 8.07 -0.20 14.90
C GLY A 137 7.29 -0.57 13.64
N CYS A 138 7.98 -1.10 12.62
CA CYS A 138 7.37 -1.44 11.32
C CYS A 138 6.16 -2.37 11.44
N GLY A 139 6.14 -3.26 12.43
CA GLY A 139 5.03 -4.17 12.69
C GLY A 139 3.70 -3.45 12.95
N ALA A 140 3.73 -2.23 13.51
CA ALA A 140 2.52 -1.43 13.77
C ALA A 140 1.76 -1.11 12.48
N CYS A 141 2.47 -0.77 11.41
CA CYS A 141 1.88 -0.41 10.13
C CYS A 141 1.68 -1.64 9.24
N HIS A 142 2.65 -2.56 9.23
CA HIS A 142 2.64 -3.74 8.36
C HIS A 142 1.79 -4.91 8.89
N GLN A 143 1.24 -4.82 10.11
CA GLN A 143 0.33 -5.83 10.67
C GLN A 143 -0.91 -6.07 9.82
N ILE A 144 -1.29 -5.14 8.92
CA ILE A 144 -2.39 -5.37 7.98
C ILE A 144 -2.14 -6.61 7.10
N GLY A 145 -0.89 -6.97 6.82
CA GLY A 145 -0.57 -8.12 5.97
C GLY A 145 -0.94 -9.48 6.56
N LEU A 146 -1.11 -10.45 5.66
CA LEU A 146 -1.40 -11.84 5.99
C LEU A 146 -0.20 -12.48 6.70
N LYS A 147 -0.52 -13.38 7.63
CA LYS A 147 0.45 -14.10 8.46
C LYS A 147 0.17 -15.59 8.39
N SER A 148 1.22 -16.38 8.38
CA SER A 148 1.13 -17.83 8.48
C SER A 148 0.63 -18.26 9.86
N PRO A 149 0.07 -19.47 10.01
CA PRO A 149 -0.31 -20.01 11.32
C PRO A 149 0.84 -20.02 12.33
N GLN A 150 2.07 -20.25 11.86
CA GLN A 150 3.28 -20.22 12.67
C GLN A 150 3.56 -18.81 13.22
N GLU A 151 3.51 -17.80 12.36
CA GLU A 151 3.70 -16.40 12.78
C GLU A 151 2.61 -15.93 13.74
N ILE A 152 1.36 -16.36 13.52
CA ILE A 152 0.25 -16.07 14.46
C ILE A 152 0.53 -16.73 15.82
N ALA A 153 1.03 -17.96 15.85
CA ALA A 153 1.37 -18.65 17.09
C ALA A 153 2.54 -17.97 17.84
N GLU A 154 3.56 -17.51 17.10
CA GLU A 154 4.68 -16.74 17.64
C GLU A 154 4.21 -15.42 18.26
N LEU A 155 3.40 -14.64 17.54
CA LEU A 155 2.83 -13.39 18.04
C LEU A 155 2.01 -13.59 19.32
N ARG A 156 1.19 -14.66 19.39
CA ARG A 156 0.44 -14.99 20.61
C ARG A 156 1.35 -15.32 21.79
N LYS A 157 2.45 -16.06 21.55
CA LYS A 157 3.42 -16.41 22.59
C LYS A 157 4.12 -15.18 23.16
N GLU A 158 4.35 -14.17 22.35
CA GLU A 158 4.93 -12.88 22.74
C GLU A 158 3.92 -11.94 23.43
N GLY A 159 2.65 -12.35 23.58
CA GLY A 159 1.59 -11.50 24.12
C GLY A 159 1.00 -10.50 23.12
N ASN A 160 1.43 -10.57 21.85
CA ASN A 160 0.99 -9.71 20.75
C ASN A 160 -0.29 -10.26 20.11
N ASN A 161 -1.39 -10.26 20.87
CA ASN A 161 -2.72 -10.50 20.29
C ASN A 161 -3.15 -9.33 19.38
N PHE A 162 -2.62 -8.14 19.64
CA PHE A 162 -2.62 -6.99 18.74
C PHE A 162 -1.57 -7.22 17.65
N GLY A 163 -1.94 -7.14 16.38
CA GLY A 163 -1.07 -7.54 15.26
C GLY A 163 -1.63 -8.66 14.39
N ILE A 164 -2.53 -9.50 14.92
CA ILE A 164 -3.02 -10.68 14.19
C ILE A 164 -4.13 -10.31 13.19
N ALA A 165 -5.02 -9.38 13.55
CA ALA A 165 -6.09 -8.94 12.69
C ALA A 165 -5.58 -8.05 11.56
N SER A 166 -6.18 -8.21 10.37
CA SER A 166 -5.88 -7.39 9.18
C SER A 166 -7.05 -6.47 8.81
N CYS A 167 -8.28 -6.91 9.07
CA CYS A 167 -9.49 -6.25 8.58
C CYS A 167 -10.00 -5.12 9.48
N ASP A 168 -9.23 -4.66 10.44
CA ASP A 168 -9.58 -3.56 11.34
C ASP A 168 -8.64 -2.36 11.21
N ALA A 169 -7.82 -2.33 10.16
CA ALA A 169 -6.88 -1.24 9.89
C ALA A 169 -7.57 0.07 9.44
N CYS A 170 -8.65 -0.02 8.65
CA CYS A 170 -9.34 1.17 8.09
C CYS A 170 -10.72 1.43 8.73
N HIS A 171 -11.47 0.37 9.04
CA HIS A 171 -12.72 0.43 9.80
C HIS A 171 -12.50 -0.28 11.12
N THR A 172 -12.22 0.48 12.17
CA THR A 172 -11.62 -0.06 13.37
C THR A 172 -12.59 -0.95 14.14
N ARG A 173 -12.04 -1.97 14.79
CA ARG A 173 -12.79 -2.74 15.78
C ARG A 173 -13.18 -1.82 16.96
N HIS A 174 -14.36 -1.94 17.57
CA HIS A 174 -15.42 -2.93 17.29
C HIS A 174 -16.63 -2.30 16.58
N THR A 175 -16.49 -1.09 16.04
CA THR A 175 -17.57 -0.41 15.31
C THR A 175 -17.67 -0.90 13.86
N PHE A 176 -16.54 -1.25 13.23
CA PHE A 176 -16.43 -1.69 11.84
C PHE A 176 -17.19 -0.77 10.87
N SER A 177 -16.98 0.55 11.02
CA SER A 177 -17.75 1.57 10.32
C SER A 177 -17.23 1.84 8.91
N VAL A 178 -18.07 1.60 7.89
CA VAL A 178 -17.78 2.02 6.51
C VAL A 178 -17.66 3.55 6.40
N ALA A 179 -18.35 4.30 7.26
CA ALA A 179 -18.27 5.76 7.25
C ALA A 179 -16.89 6.25 7.74
N GLU A 180 -16.32 5.57 8.74
CA GLU A 180 -14.96 5.78 9.23
C GLU A 180 -13.94 5.41 8.13
N ALA A 181 -14.02 4.20 7.58
CA ALA A 181 -13.08 3.74 6.54
C ALA A 181 -13.09 4.57 5.25
N ARG A 182 -14.14 5.39 5.01
CA ARG A 182 -14.22 6.31 3.87
C ARG A 182 -13.63 7.69 4.15
N GLN A 183 -13.24 7.98 5.38
CA GLN A 183 -12.53 9.21 5.72
C GLN A 183 -11.05 9.05 5.37
N PRO A 184 -10.41 10.03 4.70
CA PRO A 184 -9.00 9.95 4.35
C PRO A 184 -8.09 9.82 5.59
N GLN A 185 -8.54 10.32 6.76
CA GLN A 185 -7.87 10.16 8.06
C GLN A 185 -7.65 8.68 8.45
N ALA A 186 -8.47 7.74 7.95
CA ALA A 186 -8.25 6.31 8.20
C ALA A 186 -6.93 5.79 7.60
N CYS A 187 -6.29 6.55 6.70
CA CYS A 187 -5.00 6.22 6.09
C CYS A 187 -3.82 6.87 6.83
N GLU A 188 -4.05 7.95 7.59
CA GLU A 188 -3.00 8.84 8.09
C GLU A 188 -2.03 8.15 9.05
N THR A 189 -2.51 7.17 9.83
CA THR A 189 -1.70 6.46 10.83
C THR A 189 -0.52 5.71 10.22
N CYS A 190 -0.60 5.30 8.96
CA CYS A 190 0.45 4.54 8.28
C CYS A 190 1.08 5.31 7.11
N HIS A 191 0.27 6.09 6.37
CA HIS A 191 0.69 6.77 5.16
C HIS A 191 1.18 8.20 5.46
N MET A 192 2.23 8.31 6.27
CA MET A 192 2.78 9.58 6.76
C MET A 192 4.31 9.56 6.87
N GLY A 193 4.92 10.71 7.15
CA GLY A 193 6.26 10.79 7.73
C GLY A 193 7.43 10.74 6.73
N PHE A 194 8.44 9.92 7.07
CA PHE A 194 9.76 9.95 6.43
C PHE A 194 9.71 9.51 4.96
N ASP A 195 9.27 8.29 4.68
CA ASP A 195 9.42 7.64 3.37
C ASP A 195 8.19 7.73 2.46
N HIS A 196 7.03 8.03 3.02
CA HIS A 196 5.78 8.18 2.26
C HIS A 196 4.79 9.13 2.96
N PRO A 197 5.07 10.44 3.01
CA PRO A 197 4.16 11.43 3.60
C PRO A 197 2.94 11.73 2.71
N GLN A 198 2.21 10.68 2.34
CA GLN A 198 1.07 10.73 1.40
C GLN A 198 -0.13 11.44 2.03
N TRP A 199 -0.34 11.27 3.34
CA TRP A 199 -1.30 12.05 4.11
C TRP A 199 -0.99 13.54 4.04
N GLU A 200 0.24 13.94 4.34
CA GLU A 200 0.64 15.36 4.37
C GLU A 200 0.57 15.98 2.96
N MET A 201 0.96 15.22 1.93
CA MET A 201 0.78 15.63 0.54
C MET A 201 -0.70 15.81 0.19
N TYR A 202 -1.56 14.85 0.55
CA TYR A 202 -2.99 14.95 0.29
C TYR A 202 -3.63 16.10 1.07
N GLU A 203 -3.39 16.19 2.38
CA GLU A 203 -3.95 17.18 3.29
C GLU A 203 -3.61 18.61 2.83
N SER A 204 -2.35 18.84 2.41
CA SER A 204 -1.90 20.13 1.89
C SER A 204 -2.36 20.43 0.46
N SER A 205 -2.80 19.43 -0.30
CA SER A 205 -3.30 19.61 -1.66
C SER A 205 -4.66 20.31 -1.71
N LYS A 206 -5.06 20.79 -2.89
CA LYS A 206 -6.42 21.32 -3.09
C LYS A 206 -7.51 20.25 -2.88
N MET A 207 -7.21 18.97 -3.10
CA MET A 207 -8.16 17.89 -2.87
C MET A 207 -8.43 17.72 -1.37
N GLY A 208 -7.37 17.62 -0.56
CA GLY A 208 -7.47 17.46 0.90
C GLY A 208 -8.04 18.69 1.59
N VAL A 209 -7.58 19.89 1.26
CA VAL A 209 -8.12 21.14 1.83
C VAL A 209 -9.62 21.26 1.55
N ARG A 210 -10.06 20.97 0.31
CA ARG A 210 -11.50 20.99 -0.02
C ARG A 210 -12.27 19.92 0.75
N TYR A 211 -11.70 18.73 0.94
CA TYR A 211 -12.34 17.68 1.72
C TYR A 211 -12.51 18.07 3.19
N GLN A 212 -11.47 18.66 3.79
CA GLN A 212 -11.53 19.17 5.17
C GLN A 212 -12.60 20.26 5.31
N LEU A 213 -12.64 21.23 4.39
CA LEU A 213 -13.67 22.28 4.38
C LEU A 213 -15.08 21.72 4.21
N LYS A 214 -15.24 20.59 3.52
CA LYS A 214 -16.51 19.85 3.41
C LYS A 214 -16.88 19.15 4.72
N GLN A 215 -15.92 18.57 5.43
CA GLN A 215 -16.14 18.00 6.77
C GLN A 215 -16.55 19.09 7.79
N LEU A 216 -15.94 20.27 7.71
CA LEU A 216 -16.26 21.44 8.55
C LEU A 216 -17.57 22.13 8.17
N GLY A 217 -18.23 21.72 7.08
CA GLY A 217 -19.48 22.32 6.61
C GLY A 217 -19.35 23.67 5.91
N VAL A 218 -18.12 24.13 5.63
CA VAL A 218 -17.85 25.35 4.85
C VAL A 218 -18.17 25.13 3.36
N LEU A 219 -17.80 23.96 2.84
CA LEU A 219 -18.20 23.52 1.50
C LEU A 219 -19.41 22.59 1.58
N PRO A 220 -20.35 22.67 0.62
CA PRO A 220 -21.51 21.80 0.60
C PRO A 220 -21.11 20.34 0.36
N LYS A 221 -21.97 19.40 0.77
CA LYS A 221 -21.74 17.96 0.56
C LYS A 221 -21.58 17.57 -0.92
N THR A 222 -22.10 18.38 -1.83
CA THR A 222 -21.99 18.21 -3.29
C THR A 222 -20.66 18.69 -3.86
N ALA A 223 -19.81 19.37 -3.08
CA ALA A 223 -18.50 19.81 -3.55
C ALA A 223 -17.62 18.62 -3.91
N ALA A 224 -17.00 18.69 -5.10
CA ALA A 224 -15.96 17.78 -5.54
C ALA A 224 -14.73 17.92 -4.63
N ALA A 225 -14.40 16.83 -3.94
CA ALA A 225 -13.28 16.69 -3.03
C ALA A 225 -13.02 15.18 -2.87
N PRO A 226 -12.16 14.57 -3.71
CA PRO A 226 -11.87 13.15 -3.63
C PRO A 226 -11.07 12.85 -2.35
N THR A 227 -11.19 11.62 -1.84
CA THR A 227 -10.39 11.09 -0.72
C THR A 227 -9.37 10.07 -1.22
N CYS A 228 -8.49 9.61 -0.33
CA CYS A 228 -7.58 8.48 -0.59
C CYS A 228 -8.34 7.29 -1.18
N GLN A 229 -9.48 6.93 -0.57
CA GLN A 229 -10.32 5.81 -0.95
C GLN A 229 -10.99 6.01 -2.31
N ALA A 230 -11.39 7.24 -2.64
CA ALA A 230 -11.97 7.54 -3.95
C ALA A 230 -10.98 7.23 -5.09
N CYS A 231 -9.68 7.47 -4.85
CA CYS A 231 -8.60 7.28 -5.83
C CYS A 231 -7.91 5.91 -5.77
N HIS A 232 -7.90 5.23 -4.62
CA HIS A 232 -7.14 3.98 -4.43
C HIS A 232 -8.00 2.76 -4.09
N MET A 233 -9.27 2.95 -3.77
CA MET A 233 -10.25 1.90 -3.47
C MET A 233 -11.52 2.12 -4.31
N GLN A 234 -11.35 2.34 -5.62
CA GLN A 234 -12.45 2.68 -6.53
C GLN A 234 -13.60 1.69 -6.40
N ASN A 235 -14.82 2.22 -6.32
CA ASN A 235 -16.04 1.43 -6.15
C ASN A 235 -16.06 0.53 -4.89
N GLY A 236 -15.23 0.84 -3.88
CA GLY A 236 -15.10 0.04 -2.66
C GLY A 236 -14.23 -1.21 -2.82
N ASN A 237 -13.43 -1.31 -3.89
CA ASN A 237 -12.53 -2.42 -4.14
C ASN A 237 -11.36 -2.44 -3.13
N HIS A 238 -11.10 -3.59 -2.51
CA HIS A 238 -10.04 -3.74 -1.50
C HIS A 238 -8.65 -4.12 -2.08
N GLU A 239 -8.54 -4.27 -3.40
CA GLU A 239 -7.32 -4.59 -4.14
C GLU A 239 -6.46 -3.32 -4.37
N VAL A 240 -5.95 -2.73 -3.28
CA VAL A 240 -5.17 -1.49 -3.34
C VAL A 240 -3.83 -1.72 -4.06
N ARG A 241 -3.59 -0.94 -5.11
CA ARG A 241 -2.35 -0.92 -5.90
C ARG A 241 -2.26 0.34 -6.77
N THR A 242 -1.06 0.60 -7.28
CA THR A 242 -0.76 1.75 -8.15
C THR A 242 0.13 1.31 -9.32
N ALA A 243 0.12 2.08 -10.40
CA ALA A 243 0.89 1.79 -11.61
C ALA A 243 2.41 1.75 -11.33
N TRP A 244 2.94 2.74 -10.60
CA TRP A 244 4.37 2.86 -10.31
C TRP A 244 4.83 2.18 -9.01
N GLY A 245 3.88 1.63 -8.23
CA GLY A 245 4.19 1.08 -6.91
C GLY A 245 4.75 2.13 -5.95
N PHE A 246 5.40 1.65 -4.90
CA PHE A 246 5.98 2.50 -3.86
C PHE A 246 7.27 3.18 -4.32
N LEU A 247 8.16 2.44 -4.99
CA LEU A 247 9.51 2.91 -5.32
C LEU A 247 9.61 3.70 -6.63
N GLY A 248 8.51 3.88 -7.38
CA GLY A 248 8.57 4.58 -8.67
C GLY A 248 9.37 3.82 -9.73
N VAL A 249 9.42 2.48 -9.64
CA VAL A 249 10.16 1.61 -10.58
C VAL A 249 9.23 0.55 -11.17
N ARG A 250 9.56 0.07 -12.37
CA ARG A 250 8.80 -1.00 -13.05
C ARG A 250 9.67 -1.81 -13.98
N LEU A 251 9.21 -3.02 -14.30
CA LEU A 251 9.69 -3.82 -15.43
C LEU A 251 8.51 -4.13 -16.38
N PRO A 252 8.71 -4.27 -17.71
CA PRO A 252 9.89 -3.83 -18.43
C PRO A 252 10.10 -2.31 -18.25
N LEU A 253 11.35 -1.88 -18.39
CA LEU A 253 11.71 -0.46 -18.35
C LEU A 253 10.98 0.30 -19.48
N PRO A 254 10.69 1.61 -19.32
CA PRO A 254 10.04 2.41 -20.34
C PRO A 254 10.79 2.34 -21.69
N PRO A 255 10.20 1.76 -22.75
CA PRO A 255 10.96 1.32 -23.93
C PRO A 255 11.50 2.47 -24.80
N GLN A 256 11.00 3.70 -24.63
CA GLN A 256 11.24 4.81 -25.56
C GLN A 256 12.29 5.83 -25.10
N ASP A 257 12.90 5.66 -23.92
CA ASP A 257 13.84 6.62 -23.33
C ASP A 257 15.10 5.91 -22.82
N LYS A 258 16.14 5.81 -23.66
CA LYS A 258 17.39 5.09 -23.31
C LYS A 258 18.12 5.72 -22.12
N PRO A 259 18.27 7.06 -22.01
CA PRO A 259 18.83 7.68 -20.81
C PRO A 259 18.07 7.28 -19.54
N TRP A 260 16.74 7.39 -19.55
CA TRP A 260 15.94 7.03 -18.38
C TRP A 260 16.02 5.54 -18.05
N GLN A 261 16.10 4.66 -19.06
CA GLN A 261 16.36 3.23 -18.83
C GLN A 261 17.68 2.99 -18.09
N ALA A 262 18.75 3.69 -18.45
CA ALA A 262 20.03 3.57 -17.77
C ALA A 262 19.96 4.05 -16.32
N ASP A 263 19.23 5.14 -16.06
CA ASP A 263 19.02 5.66 -14.70
C ASP A 263 18.20 4.70 -13.84
N GLN A 264 17.11 4.15 -14.37
CA GLN A 264 16.32 3.10 -13.70
C GLN A 264 17.12 1.82 -13.46
N THR A 265 17.96 1.39 -14.41
CA THR A 265 18.87 0.24 -14.20
C THR A 265 19.80 0.51 -13.02
N THR A 266 20.44 1.69 -12.96
CA THR A 266 21.28 2.08 -11.81
C THR A 266 20.52 2.06 -10.49
N ILE A 267 19.27 2.50 -10.46
CA ILE A 267 18.42 2.43 -9.26
C ILE A 267 18.11 0.96 -8.90
N LEU A 268 17.80 0.11 -9.87
CA LEU A 268 17.55 -1.31 -9.64
C LEU A 268 18.79 -2.07 -9.16
N GLU A 269 19.99 -1.66 -9.57
CA GLU A 269 21.27 -2.14 -9.03
C GLU A 269 21.44 -1.75 -7.56
N ALA A 270 21.17 -0.49 -7.21
CA ALA A 270 21.25 -0.01 -5.84
C ALA A 270 20.17 -0.61 -4.93
N LEU A 271 19.01 -0.96 -5.49
CA LEU A 271 17.98 -1.75 -4.82
C LEU A 271 18.35 -3.23 -4.71
N GLY A 272 19.49 -3.66 -5.25
CA GLY A 272 19.98 -5.04 -5.27
C GLY A 272 19.11 -5.99 -6.10
N VAL A 273 18.19 -5.47 -6.92
CA VAL A 273 17.33 -6.25 -7.82
C VAL A 273 18.13 -6.75 -9.02
N LEU A 274 19.07 -5.92 -9.47
CA LEU A 274 20.11 -6.26 -10.44
C LEU A 274 21.49 -6.24 -9.74
N ASP A 275 22.43 -7.04 -10.23
CA ASP A 275 23.84 -6.92 -9.85
C ASP A 275 24.49 -5.73 -10.59
N PRO A 276 25.70 -5.28 -10.22
CA PRO A 276 26.38 -4.16 -10.88
C PRO A 276 26.75 -4.40 -12.36
N GLN A 277 26.39 -5.55 -12.93
CA GLN A 277 26.51 -5.86 -14.36
C GLN A 277 25.12 -5.89 -15.05
N GLY A 278 24.07 -5.46 -14.36
CA GLY A 278 22.70 -5.42 -14.85
C GLY A 278 22.00 -6.78 -14.89
N LYS A 279 22.53 -7.83 -14.25
CA LYS A 279 21.91 -9.17 -14.26
C LYS A 279 20.97 -9.34 -13.07
N PRO A 280 19.84 -10.06 -13.24
CA PRO A 280 18.93 -10.37 -12.14
C PRO A 280 19.60 -11.06 -10.95
N THR A 281 19.27 -10.62 -9.73
CA THR A 281 19.68 -11.27 -8.48
C THR A 281 18.53 -12.10 -7.90
N PRO A 282 18.77 -12.89 -6.82
CA PRO A 282 17.69 -13.54 -6.07
C PRO A 282 16.64 -12.55 -5.54
N ARG A 283 17.01 -11.29 -5.28
CA ARG A 283 16.09 -10.25 -4.79
C ARG A 283 14.98 -9.94 -5.81
N LEU A 284 15.23 -10.08 -7.12
CA LEU A 284 14.19 -9.94 -8.14
C LEU A 284 13.04 -10.95 -7.92
N GLY A 285 13.35 -12.17 -7.49
CA GLY A 285 12.34 -13.18 -7.16
C GLY A 285 11.43 -12.73 -6.02
N VAL A 286 12.01 -12.12 -4.98
CA VAL A 286 11.28 -11.56 -3.83
C VAL A 286 10.40 -10.37 -4.26
N VAL A 287 10.94 -9.43 -5.04
CA VAL A 287 10.18 -8.27 -5.55
C VAL A 287 8.99 -8.71 -6.41
N LYS A 288 9.15 -9.78 -7.21
CA LYS A 288 8.05 -10.39 -7.98
C LYS A 288 7.01 -11.05 -7.08
N ALA A 289 7.43 -11.88 -6.14
CA ALA A 289 6.53 -12.60 -5.24
C ALA A 289 5.71 -11.65 -4.36
N LEU A 290 6.28 -10.49 -3.99
CA LEU A 290 5.63 -9.48 -3.16
C LEU A 290 4.97 -8.35 -3.95
N ASP A 291 4.90 -8.47 -5.28
CA ASP A 291 4.20 -7.54 -6.17
C ASP A 291 4.64 -6.05 -5.99
N VAL A 292 5.90 -5.82 -5.62
CA VAL A 292 6.41 -4.49 -5.22
C VAL A 292 6.35 -3.49 -6.38
N ALA A 293 6.61 -3.97 -7.60
CA ALA A 293 6.55 -3.21 -8.85
C ALA A 293 5.64 -3.92 -9.87
N ARG A 294 5.24 -3.22 -10.94
CA ARG A 294 4.61 -3.88 -12.10
C ARG A 294 5.68 -4.51 -12.98
N PHE A 295 5.39 -5.68 -13.54
CA PHE A 295 6.32 -6.48 -14.35
C PHE A 295 5.91 -6.61 -15.82
N THR A 296 4.76 -6.06 -16.20
CA THR A 296 4.30 -5.98 -17.60
C THR A 296 3.75 -4.60 -17.91
N GLN A 297 3.84 -4.18 -19.18
CA GLN A 297 3.20 -2.95 -19.64
C GLN A 297 1.68 -2.99 -19.45
N GLN A 298 1.07 -4.16 -19.66
CA GLN A 298 -0.38 -4.35 -19.48
C GLN A 298 -0.80 -4.14 -18.03
N ASP A 299 -0.05 -4.66 -17.07
CA ASP A 299 -0.35 -4.46 -15.64
C ASP A 299 -0.21 -3.01 -15.22
N TRP A 300 0.83 -2.33 -15.70
CA TRP A 300 1.01 -0.89 -15.45
C TRP A 300 -0.12 -0.07 -16.09
N GLN A 301 -0.46 -0.35 -17.34
CA GLN A 301 -1.49 0.38 -18.08
C GLN A 301 -2.87 0.21 -17.44
N ARG A 302 -3.20 -1.00 -16.99
CA ARG A 302 -4.47 -1.26 -16.29
C ARG A 302 -4.65 -0.35 -15.07
N GLU A 303 -3.61 -0.17 -14.25
CA GLU A 303 -3.71 0.71 -13.08
C GLU A 303 -3.68 2.20 -13.47
N ARG A 304 -2.98 2.57 -14.55
CA ARG A 304 -3.03 3.93 -15.14
C ARG A 304 -4.44 4.28 -15.63
N ASP A 305 -5.07 3.39 -16.38
CA ASP A 305 -6.41 3.60 -16.95
C ASP A 305 -7.48 3.74 -15.86
N LYS A 306 -7.37 2.94 -14.79
CA LYS A 306 -8.23 3.09 -13.60
C LYS A 306 -8.11 4.48 -12.99
N MET A 307 -6.89 4.97 -12.81
CA MET A 307 -6.66 6.31 -12.25
C MET A 307 -7.19 7.40 -13.17
N LEU A 308 -6.93 7.32 -14.48
CA LEU A 308 -7.47 8.26 -15.47
C LEU A 308 -9.00 8.32 -15.39
N LYS A 309 -9.66 7.17 -15.33
CA LYS A 309 -11.11 7.10 -15.18
C LYS A 309 -11.59 7.82 -13.92
N THR A 310 -10.93 7.61 -12.78
CA THR A 310 -11.26 8.33 -11.54
C THR A 310 -11.10 9.84 -11.70
N CYS A 311 -9.99 10.30 -12.29
CA CYS A 311 -9.76 11.73 -12.51
C CYS A 311 -10.86 12.35 -13.40
N THR A 312 -11.34 11.62 -14.42
CA THR A 312 -12.38 12.09 -15.34
C THR A 312 -13.78 12.22 -14.73
N GLU A 313 -13.99 11.77 -13.50
CA GLU A 313 -15.25 12.02 -12.78
C GLU A 313 -15.42 13.51 -12.44
N CYS A 314 -14.32 14.28 -12.39
CA CYS A 314 -14.33 15.71 -12.05
C CYS A 314 -13.57 16.60 -13.03
N HIS A 315 -12.70 16.04 -13.88
CA HIS A 315 -11.84 16.79 -14.81
C HIS A 315 -12.02 16.31 -16.26
N SER A 316 -11.55 17.10 -17.23
CA SER A 316 -11.45 16.61 -18.60
C SER A 316 -10.39 15.51 -18.71
N ALA A 317 -10.57 14.62 -19.70
CA ALA A 317 -9.61 13.55 -19.98
C ALA A 317 -8.21 14.09 -20.29
N ASP A 318 -8.12 15.17 -21.07
CA ASP A 318 -6.84 15.80 -21.43
C ASP A 318 -6.09 16.32 -20.20
N PHE A 319 -6.81 17.00 -19.29
CA PHE A 319 -6.21 17.48 -18.04
C PHE A 319 -5.72 16.31 -17.19
N ALA A 320 -6.53 15.27 -17.01
CA ALA A 320 -6.15 14.10 -16.24
C ALA A 320 -4.90 13.40 -16.81
N GLN A 321 -4.86 13.25 -18.13
CA GLN A 321 -3.72 12.65 -18.83
C GLN A 321 -2.45 13.50 -18.68
N GLU A 322 -2.57 14.81 -18.86
CA GLU A 322 -1.45 15.74 -18.71
C GLU A 322 -0.89 15.70 -17.27
N GLN A 323 -1.74 15.78 -16.25
CA GLN A 323 -1.28 15.77 -14.86
C GLN A 323 -0.56 14.46 -14.49
N LEU A 324 -1.08 13.30 -14.92
CA LEU A 324 -0.39 12.02 -14.69
C LEU A 324 0.93 11.92 -15.49
N GLN A 325 0.98 12.48 -16.69
CA GLN A 325 2.21 12.54 -17.49
C GLN A 325 3.26 13.46 -16.85
N LEU A 326 2.86 14.56 -16.21
CA LEU A 326 3.76 15.41 -15.42
C LEU A 326 4.33 14.64 -14.22
N GLY A 327 3.52 13.80 -13.55
CA GLY A 327 4.00 12.87 -12.53
C GLY A 327 5.05 11.88 -13.07
N ASP A 328 4.82 11.29 -14.24
CA ASP A 328 5.78 10.41 -14.91
C ASP A 328 7.09 11.12 -15.25
N ASN A 329 6.99 12.36 -15.75
CA ASN A 329 8.14 13.18 -16.04
C ASN A 329 8.93 13.51 -14.77
N MET A 330 8.25 13.70 -13.64
CA MET A 330 8.92 13.95 -12.37
C MET A 330 9.66 12.71 -11.85
N ILE A 331 9.10 11.50 -12.01
CA ILE A 331 9.86 10.25 -11.76
C ILE A 331 11.14 10.27 -12.60
N ARG A 332 11.05 10.53 -13.90
CA ARG A 332 12.22 10.58 -14.80
C ARG A 332 13.29 11.58 -14.32
N GLN A 333 12.90 12.80 -13.96
CA GLN A 333 13.87 13.81 -13.50
C GLN A 333 14.50 13.41 -12.16
N SER A 334 13.70 12.89 -11.22
CA SER A 334 14.20 12.42 -9.92
C SER A 334 15.12 11.19 -10.06
N ASP A 335 14.84 10.30 -11.02
CA ASP A 335 15.67 9.14 -11.32
C ASP A 335 17.05 9.56 -11.84
N HIS A 336 17.11 10.63 -12.63
CA HIS A 336 18.36 11.14 -13.15
C HIS A 336 19.31 11.60 -12.03
N LEU A 337 18.82 12.44 -11.11
CA LEU A 337 19.61 12.89 -9.95
C LEU A 337 20.00 11.72 -9.04
N MET A 338 19.06 10.80 -8.78
CA MET A 338 19.31 9.63 -7.95
C MET A 338 20.38 8.71 -8.55
N ALA A 339 20.31 8.45 -9.85
CA ALA A 339 21.28 7.63 -10.55
C ALA A 339 22.67 8.26 -10.56
N GLU A 340 22.77 9.59 -10.70
CA GLU A 340 24.03 10.32 -10.58
C GLU A 340 24.64 10.18 -9.17
N ALA A 341 23.83 10.30 -8.12
CA ALA A 341 24.27 10.09 -6.75
C ALA A 341 24.76 8.64 -6.51
N ILE A 342 24.01 7.64 -7.00
CA ILE A 342 24.39 6.21 -6.89
C ILE A 342 25.72 5.98 -7.59
N ARG A 343 25.89 6.47 -8.83
CA ARG A 343 27.15 6.31 -9.58
C ARG A 343 28.32 6.98 -8.86
N THR A 344 28.10 8.15 -8.26
CA THR A 344 29.13 8.85 -7.47
C THR A 344 29.64 8.00 -6.31
N VAL A 345 28.73 7.32 -5.57
CA VAL A 345 29.11 6.41 -4.47
C VAL A 345 29.72 5.11 -4.99
N ALA A 346 29.15 4.52 -6.05
CA ALA A 346 29.68 3.32 -6.69
C ALA A 346 31.11 3.51 -7.20
N ASP A 347 31.43 4.71 -7.71
CA ASP A 347 32.77 5.07 -8.15
C ASP A 347 33.80 5.02 -7.00
N LEU A 348 33.41 5.36 -5.77
CA LEU A 348 34.30 5.25 -4.61
C LEU A 348 34.61 3.79 -4.26
N TYR A 349 33.66 2.88 -4.44
CA TYR A 349 33.90 1.44 -4.31
C TYR A 349 34.83 0.92 -5.41
N ARG A 350 34.57 1.30 -6.67
CA ARG A 350 35.42 0.94 -7.81
C ARG A 350 36.87 1.38 -7.61
N ASP A 351 37.06 2.56 -7.05
CA ASP A 351 38.38 3.15 -6.85
C ASP A 351 39.05 2.67 -5.55
N GLY A 352 38.43 1.74 -4.82
CA GLY A 352 38.99 1.14 -3.59
C GLY A 352 38.98 2.06 -2.37
N ILE A 353 38.33 3.23 -2.47
CA ILE A 353 38.21 4.19 -1.37
C ILE A 353 37.18 3.68 -0.34
N LEU A 354 36.03 3.22 -0.82
CA LEU A 354 35.07 2.49 -0.01
C LEU A 354 35.37 0.99 -0.06
N GLN A 355 35.34 0.36 1.11
CA GLN A 355 35.54 -1.08 1.27
C GLN A 355 34.20 -1.79 1.39
N LYS A 356 34.02 -2.91 0.68
CA LYS A 356 32.76 -3.67 0.70
C LYS A 356 32.42 -4.11 2.14
N PRO A 357 31.28 -3.68 2.70
CA PRO A 357 30.80 -4.20 3.97
C PRO A 357 30.61 -5.72 3.94
N LYS A 358 30.75 -6.38 5.09
CA LYS A 358 30.59 -7.84 5.19
C LYS A 358 29.19 -8.30 4.78
N ASN A 359 28.17 -7.50 5.10
CA ASN A 359 26.76 -7.75 4.83
C ASN A 359 26.31 -7.33 3.42
N TYR A 360 27.19 -6.72 2.61
CA TYR A 360 26.85 -6.33 1.23
C TYR A 360 27.17 -7.46 0.26
N ALA A 361 26.28 -7.70 -0.70
CA ALA A 361 26.48 -8.69 -1.74
C ALA A 361 27.61 -8.30 -2.71
N TYR A 362 27.72 -7.02 -3.02
CA TYR A 362 28.67 -6.46 -3.99
C TYR A 362 29.35 -5.21 -3.42
N PRO A 363 30.54 -4.80 -3.91
CA PRO A 363 31.14 -3.48 -3.62
C PRO A 363 30.36 -2.38 -4.35
N PHE A 364 29.11 -2.18 -3.95
CA PHE A 364 28.14 -1.28 -4.57
C PHE A 364 27.14 -0.83 -3.49
N PRO A 365 26.66 0.43 -3.50
CA PRO A 365 25.71 0.91 -2.49
C PRO A 365 24.39 0.14 -2.49
N ASP A 366 23.88 -0.23 -1.31
CA ASP A 366 22.54 -0.83 -1.14
C ASP A 366 21.61 0.15 -0.40
N VAL A 367 20.65 0.74 -1.13
CA VAL A 367 19.76 1.77 -0.59
C VAL A 367 18.64 1.21 0.29
N LEU A 368 18.53 -0.11 0.43
CA LEU A 368 17.59 -0.76 1.36
C LEU A 368 18.19 -1.00 2.75
N THR A 369 19.37 -0.45 3.02
CA THR A 369 20.04 -0.56 4.34
C THR A 369 19.51 0.45 5.36
N PHE A 370 18.75 1.46 4.91
CA PHE A 370 18.20 2.53 5.75
C PHE A 370 19.30 3.21 6.60
N HIS A 371 19.02 3.46 7.87
CA HIS A 371 19.96 4.02 8.85
C HIS A 371 21.16 3.10 9.16
N ASN A 372 21.17 1.86 8.65
CA ASN A 372 22.29 0.92 8.82
C ASN A 372 23.29 0.98 7.66
N ALA A 373 23.15 1.96 6.76
CA ALA A 373 24.19 2.28 5.79
C ALA A 373 25.53 2.60 6.52
N PRO A 374 26.66 2.04 6.07
CA PRO A 374 27.88 1.97 6.89
C PRO A 374 28.72 3.24 6.88
N THR A 375 28.46 4.16 5.95
CA THR A 375 29.16 5.45 5.86
C THR A 375 28.17 6.60 5.74
N VAL A 376 28.63 7.82 6.10
CA VAL A 376 27.80 9.03 6.03
C VAL A 376 27.32 9.31 4.60
N ILE A 377 28.18 9.09 3.59
CA ILE A 377 27.81 9.29 2.18
C ILE A 377 26.73 8.29 1.74
N GLU A 378 26.75 7.04 2.25
CA GLU A 378 25.70 6.06 1.97
C GLU A 378 24.42 6.33 2.76
N GLN A 379 24.50 6.84 4.00
CA GLN A 379 23.33 7.30 4.74
C GLN A 379 22.63 8.46 4.03
N LYS A 380 23.41 9.39 3.46
CA LYS A 380 22.88 10.49 2.63
C LYS A 380 22.23 9.97 1.35
N LEU A 381 22.84 8.98 0.70
CA LEU A 381 22.24 8.32 -0.46
C LEU A 381 20.89 7.65 -0.13
N VAL A 382 20.80 7.01 1.03
CA VAL A 382 19.54 6.42 1.52
C VAL A 382 18.48 7.49 1.77
N VAL A 383 18.82 8.59 2.43
CA VAL A 383 17.89 9.71 2.66
C VAL A 383 17.41 10.29 1.33
N MET A 384 18.32 10.53 0.38
CA MET A 384 17.97 10.99 -0.96
C MET A 384 16.98 10.05 -1.65
N MET A 385 17.17 8.74 -1.54
CA MET A 385 16.28 7.74 -2.16
C MET A 385 14.93 7.60 -1.44
N MET A 386 14.96 7.41 -0.13
CA MET A 386 13.80 7.02 0.66
C MET A 386 12.97 8.21 1.13
N GLU A 387 13.54 9.39 1.32
CA GLU A 387 12.83 10.59 1.77
C GLU A 387 12.61 11.53 0.59
N HIS A 388 13.67 12.11 0.04
CA HIS A 388 13.53 13.25 -0.87
C HIS A 388 13.03 12.83 -2.26
N ARG A 389 13.53 11.73 -2.83
CA ARG A 389 12.99 11.20 -4.09
C ARG A 389 11.52 10.80 -3.96
N MET A 390 11.14 10.13 -2.88
CA MET A 390 9.73 9.78 -2.63
C MET A 390 8.86 11.02 -2.59
N ARG A 391 9.30 12.08 -1.92
CA ARG A 391 8.57 13.36 -1.85
C ARG A 391 8.42 14.04 -3.20
N THR A 392 9.48 14.08 -4.00
CA THR A 392 9.50 14.71 -5.32
C THR A 392 8.40 14.17 -6.24
N PHE A 393 8.36 12.87 -6.49
CA PHE A 393 7.36 12.32 -7.43
C PHE A 393 5.99 12.13 -6.77
N GLN A 394 5.91 11.66 -5.52
CA GLN A 394 4.61 11.45 -4.86
C GLN A 394 3.90 12.79 -4.61
N GLY A 395 4.63 13.86 -4.28
CA GLY A 395 4.09 15.20 -4.15
C GLY A 395 3.44 15.69 -5.45
N THR A 396 4.06 15.37 -6.59
CA THR A 396 3.50 15.67 -7.91
C THR A 396 2.19 14.91 -8.16
N PHE A 397 2.15 13.59 -7.88
CA PHE A 397 0.92 12.79 -8.06
C PHE A 397 -0.22 13.19 -7.13
N HIS A 398 0.08 13.70 -5.94
CA HIS A 398 -0.93 14.18 -4.99
C HIS A 398 -1.21 15.69 -5.12
N SER A 399 -0.66 16.36 -6.13
CA SER A 399 -0.84 17.81 -6.35
C SER A 399 -0.44 18.66 -5.13
N SER A 400 0.65 18.27 -4.46
CA SER A 400 1.27 18.99 -3.35
C SER A 400 2.56 19.65 -3.85
N PRO A 401 2.50 20.94 -4.26
CA PRO A 401 3.65 21.61 -4.87
C PRO A 401 4.80 21.81 -3.87
N ASP A 402 4.50 21.99 -2.59
CA ASP A 402 5.52 22.22 -1.57
C ASP A 402 6.34 20.93 -1.30
N TYR A 403 5.65 19.78 -1.22
CA TYR A 403 6.30 18.48 -1.11
C TYR A 403 7.07 18.10 -2.38
N ALA A 404 6.53 18.43 -3.57
CA ALA A 404 7.23 18.17 -4.83
C ALA A 404 8.49 19.03 -4.97
N MET A 405 8.43 20.32 -4.62
CA MET A 405 9.50 21.28 -4.84
C MET A 405 10.45 21.43 -3.66
N TRP A 406 9.96 21.90 -2.51
CA TRP A 406 10.83 22.31 -1.40
C TRP A 406 11.25 21.13 -0.54
N TYR A 407 10.36 20.20 -0.19
CA TYR A 407 10.71 19.00 0.58
C TYR A 407 11.19 17.82 -0.29
N GLY A 408 11.09 17.96 -1.62
CA GLY A 408 11.46 16.95 -2.61
C GLY A 408 12.63 17.42 -3.46
N TRP A 409 12.32 18.03 -4.62
CA TRP A 409 13.31 18.37 -5.65
C TRP A 409 14.50 19.18 -5.13
N SER A 410 14.23 20.20 -4.32
CA SER A 410 15.26 21.08 -3.76
C SER A 410 16.19 20.32 -2.81
N GLU A 411 15.67 19.38 -2.02
CA GLU A 411 16.49 18.54 -1.14
C GLU A 411 17.27 17.49 -1.94
N MET A 412 16.73 16.94 -3.03
CA MET A 412 17.49 16.04 -3.91
C MET A 412 18.71 16.74 -4.53
N GLU A 413 18.57 18.00 -4.98
CA GLU A 413 19.68 18.80 -5.50
C GLU A 413 20.75 19.07 -4.42
N ARG A 414 20.32 19.33 -3.18
CA ARG A 414 21.23 19.52 -2.03
C ARG A 414 21.93 18.21 -1.67
N ASP A 415 21.21 17.11 -1.57
CA ASP A 415 21.78 15.79 -1.31
C ASP A 415 22.83 15.42 -2.34
N LEU A 416 22.54 15.62 -3.63
CA LEU A 416 23.51 15.35 -4.69
C LEU A 416 24.78 16.21 -4.54
N THR A 417 24.62 17.49 -4.17
CA THR A 417 25.74 18.41 -3.91
C THR A 417 26.56 17.94 -2.70
N GLU A 418 25.91 17.53 -1.62
CA GLU A 418 26.56 16.97 -0.43
C GLU A 418 27.31 15.67 -0.75
N ILE A 419 26.68 14.75 -1.46
CA ILE A 419 27.26 13.46 -1.88
C ILE A 419 28.50 13.70 -2.75
N LYS A 420 28.43 14.59 -3.74
CA LYS A 420 29.59 14.97 -4.56
C LYS A 420 30.71 15.58 -3.73
N SER A 421 30.38 16.42 -2.76
CA SER A 421 31.35 17.07 -1.87
C SER A 421 32.06 16.05 -0.98
N LEU A 422 31.31 15.13 -0.35
CA LEU A 422 31.83 14.03 0.45
C LEU A 422 32.71 13.11 -0.39
N ALA A 423 32.28 12.73 -1.59
CA ALA A 423 33.08 11.90 -2.49
C ALA A 423 34.40 12.58 -2.87
N ALA A 424 34.38 13.89 -3.14
CA ALA A 424 35.60 14.64 -3.43
C ALA A 424 36.54 14.72 -2.22
N GLU A 425 36.01 14.84 -1.01
CA GLU A 425 36.79 14.81 0.24
C GLU A 425 37.45 13.46 0.46
N MET A 426 36.69 12.37 0.41
CA MET A 426 37.23 11.01 0.56
C MET A 426 38.34 10.73 -0.46
N ARG A 427 38.20 11.23 -1.69
CA ARG A 427 39.26 11.15 -2.73
C ARG A 427 40.51 11.94 -2.39
N ARG A 428 40.39 13.11 -1.74
CA ARG A 428 41.55 13.91 -1.31
C ARG A 428 42.27 13.22 -0.16
N GLU A 429 41.53 12.68 0.81
CA GLU A 429 42.09 12.00 1.98
C GLU A 429 42.78 10.67 1.62
N HIS A 430 42.29 9.98 0.59
CA HIS A 430 42.90 8.74 0.10
C HIS A 430 44.16 8.97 -0.74
N ARG A 431 44.48 10.21 -1.13
CA ARG A 431 45.72 10.49 -1.89
C ARG A 431 46.94 10.30 -0.97
N PRO A 432 47.97 9.56 -1.42
CA PRO A 432 49.21 9.44 -0.64
C PRO A 432 49.86 10.81 -0.47
N ALA A 433 50.40 11.08 0.72
CA ALA A 433 51.02 12.35 1.09
C ALA A 433 52.14 12.82 0.13
N SER A 434 52.74 11.89 -0.63
CA SER A 434 53.75 12.16 -1.66
C SER A 434 53.21 12.86 -2.93
N SER A 435 51.89 13.01 -3.07
CA SER A 435 51.23 13.61 -4.24
C SER A 435 50.71 15.04 -4.01
N LEU A 436 50.90 15.59 -2.81
CA LEU A 436 50.57 16.98 -2.51
C LEU A 436 51.72 17.88 -2.99
N PRO A 437 51.46 18.98 -3.71
CA PRO A 437 52.50 19.92 -4.11
C PRO A 437 53.23 20.43 -2.86
N GLN A 438 54.55 20.24 -2.82
CA GLN A 438 55.40 20.79 -1.77
C GLN A 438 55.25 22.32 -1.79
N ARG A 439 54.85 22.88 -0.64
CA ARG A 439 54.68 24.33 -0.45
C ARG A 439 56.02 25.04 -0.37
#